data_AF-A0A3B9HZM8-F1
#
_entry.id   AF-A0A3B9HZM8-F1
#
_cell.length_a   1.000
_cell.length_b   1.000
_cell.length_c   1.000
_cell.angle_alpha   90.00
_cell.angle_beta   90.00
_cell.angle_gamma   90.00
#
_symmetry.space_group_name_H-M   'P 1'
#
loop_
_entity.id
_entity.type
_entity.pdbx_description
1 polymer ?
#
loop_
_entity_poly.entity_id
_entity_poly.type
_entity_poly.pdbx_seq_one_letter_code
_entity_poly.pdbx_strand_id
1 'polypeptide(L)'
;MFDKIRLIDWDTIVYSVIILVPAVLFTVPLLVLAFHTFKEYQAGKAIFRGLHTGDYVTIIVGGLLYLLMLLGMRWSWKSPAFVCIENSGEWVCRNSYGYSLLRIPPHMPRRIESTCSKSFADAGVEFEYSVRMQIQTESAPPVALTFMSQPLENGEPDFYQKVGYPANLVLVPGANDSKLTPWHGWNTYGYVYLLDKNIAEAHSSSSSKDE
;
A
#
# COMPACT_ATOMS: atom_id res chain seq x y z
N MET A 1 10.55 -23.92 2.07
CA MET A 1 10.13 -23.46 0.73
C MET A 1 8.97 -22.51 0.93
N PHE A 2 9.27 -21.22 1.17
CA PHE A 2 8.25 -20.19 1.43
C PHE A 2 7.73 -19.67 0.08
N ASP A 3 6.77 -20.37 -0.50
CA ASP A 3 6.07 -19.84 -1.67
C ASP A 3 5.24 -18.61 -1.25
N LYS A 4 5.84 -17.44 -1.50
CA LYS A 4 5.20 -16.13 -1.68
C LYS A 4 4.10 -15.82 -0.68
N ILE A 5 4.49 -15.55 0.57
CA ILE A 5 3.67 -14.74 1.48
C ILE A 5 3.31 -13.46 0.74
N ARG A 6 2.01 -13.22 0.56
CA ARG A 6 1.46 -12.09 -0.18
C ARG A 6 0.37 -11.46 0.67
N LEU A 7 0.67 -10.30 1.25
CA LEU A 7 -0.37 -9.43 1.78
C LEU A 7 -0.85 -8.55 0.65
N ILE A 8 -2.17 -8.41 0.55
CA ILE A 8 -2.84 -7.71 -0.53
C ILE A 8 -3.75 -6.65 0.10
N ASP A 9 -3.50 -5.39 -0.25
CA ASP A 9 -4.36 -4.26 0.05
C ASP A 9 -5.36 -4.11 -1.10
N TRP A 10 -6.53 -4.76 -0.94
CA TRP A 10 -7.57 -4.80 -1.95
C TRP A 10 -8.15 -3.42 -2.25
N ASP A 11 -8.26 -2.56 -1.25
CA ASP A 11 -8.77 -1.20 -1.42
C ASP A 11 -7.88 -0.43 -2.39
N THR A 12 -6.57 -0.46 -2.18
CA THR A 12 -5.61 0.22 -3.06
C THR A 12 -5.67 -0.34 -4.48
N ILE A 13 -5.86 -1.65 -4.66
CA ILE A 13 -6.03 -2.27 -5.99
C ILE A 13 -7.32 -1.81 -6.66
N VAL A 14 -8.45 -1.88 -5.96
CA VAL A 14 -9.77 -1.50 -6.48
C VAL A 14 -9.77 -0.03 -6.87
N TYR A 15 -9.30 0.87 -6.00
CA TYR A 15 -9.18 2.28 -6.32
C TYR A 15 -8.26 2.54 -7.51
N SER A 16 -7.15 1.81 -7.63
CA SER A 16 -6.25 1.92 -8.79
C SER A 16 -6.96 1.55 -10.09
N VAL A 17 -7.75 0.47 -10.11
CA VAL A 17 -8.51 0.03 -11.30
C VAL A 17 -9.60 1.04 -11.66
N ILE A 18 -10.35 1.52 -10.67
CA ILE A 18 -11.41 2.53 -10.85
C ILE A 18 -10.85 3.82 -11.48
N ILE A 19 -9.62 4.20 -11.13
CA ILE A 19 -8.96 5.39 -11.69
C ILE A 19 -8.37 5.10 -13.08
N LEU A 20 -7.74 3.93 -13.26
CA LEU A 20 -7.04 3.56 -14.49
C LEU A 20 -8.00 3.48 -15.70
N VAL A 21 -9.15 2.82 -15.54
CA VAL A 21 -10.06 2.55 -16.66
C VAL A 21 -10.55 3.86 -17.30
N PRO A 22 -11.12 4.83 -16.57
CA PRO A 22 -11.48 6.11 -17.13
C PRO A 22 -10.26 6.88 -17.67
N ALA A 23 -9.13 6.87 -16.96
CA ALA A 23 -7.93 7.58 -17.43
C ALA A 23 -7.54 7.14 -18.85
N VAL A 24 -7.46 5.82 -19.09
CA VAL A 24 -7.15 5.26 -20.41
C VAL A 24 -8.21 5.66 -21.46
N LEU A 25 -9.49 5.61 -21.11
CA LEU A 25 -10.59 5.98 -22.01
C LEU A 25 -10.55 7.47 -22.41
N PHE A 26 -10.17 8.36 -21.49
CA PHE A 26 -10.02 9.80 -21.79
C PHE A 26 -8.72 10.11 -22.55
N THR A 27 -7.65 9.33 -22.37
CA THR A 27 -6.37 9.57 -23.05
C THR A 27 -6.49 9.45 -24.57
N VAL A 28 -7.24 8.48 -25.09
CA VAL A 28 -7.31 8.23 -26.55
C VAL A 28 -7.94 9.41 -27.32
N PRO A 29 -9.12 9.93 -26.96
CA PRO A 29 -9.67 11.13 -27.60
C PRO A 29 -8.77 12.36 -27.46
N LEU A 30 -8.11 12.53 -26.31
CA LEU A 30 -7.18 13.63 -26.09
C LEU A 30 -5.94 13.54 -26.99
N LEU A 31 -5.39 12.34 -27.21
CA LEU A 31 -4.29 12.12 -28.15
C LEU A 31 -4.70 12.44 -29.59
N VAL A 32 -5.91 12.03 -30.00
CA VAL A 32 -6.44 12.34 -31.32
C VAL A 32 -6.63 13.85 -31.49
N LEU A 33 -7.20 14.53 -30.50
CA LEU A 33 -7.37 15.99 -30.50
C LEU A 33 -6.02 16.71 -30.54
N ALA A 34 -5.05 16.28 -29.73
CA ALA A 34 -3.69 16.82 -29.72
C ALA A 34 -2.99 16.63 -31.08
N PHE A 35 -3.11 15.45 -31.69
CA PHE A 35 -2.52 15.18 -32.99
C PHE A 35 -3.07 16.11 -34.08
N HIS A 36 -4.40 16.25 -34.18
CA HIS A 36 -5.02 17.11 -35.19
C HIS A 36 -4.81 18.60 -34.91
N THR A 37 -4.57 19.00 -33.66
CA THR A 37 -4.28 20.41 -33.33
C THR A 37 -2.83 20.80 -33.62
N PHE A 38 -1.87 19.95 -33.27
CA PHE A 38 -0.45 20.26 -33.42
C PHE A 38 0.13 19.90 -34.78
N LYS A 39 -0.28 18.76 -35.37
CA LYS A 39 0.27 18.28 -36.64
C LYS A 39 -0.56 18.73 -37.84
N GLU A 40 -1.88 18.73 -37.71
CA GLU A 40 -2.82 19.08 -38.78
C GLU A 40 -3.63 20.33 -38.45
N TYR A 41 -2.93 21.41 -38.11
CA TYR A 41 -3.52 22.64 -37.55
C TYR A 41 -4.80 23.15 -38.25
N GLN A 42 -4.92 23.00 -39.58
CA GLN A 42 -6.14 23.37 -40.31
C GLN A 42 -7.34 22.46 -39.99
N ALA A 43 -7.10 21.15 -39.84
CA ALA A 43 -8.11 20.19 -39.38
C ALA A 43 -8.50 20.45 -37.91
N GLY A 44 -7.51 20.72 -37.04
CA GLY A 44 -7.77 21.14 -35.66
C GLY A 44 -8.64 22.41 -35.60
N LYS A 45 -8.33 23.42 -36.41
CA LYS A 45 -9.10 24.67 -36.48
C LYS A 45 -10.53 24.48 -36.99
N ALA A 46 -10.75 23.53 -37.90
CA ALA A 46 -12.09 23.18 -38.38
C ALA A 46 -12.94 22.51 -37.28
N ILE A 47 -12.34 21.64 -36.47
CA ILE A 47 -13.00 20.99 -35.32
C ILE A 47 -13.50 22.06 -34.34
N PHE A 48 -12.66 23.03 -33.95
CA PHE A 48 -13.08 24.05 -32.99
C PHE A 48 -14.11 25.05 -33.54
N ARG A 49 -14.07 25.35 -34.84
CA ARG A 49 -15.06 26.25 -35.47
C ARG A 49 -16.46 25.64 -35.55
N GLY A 50 -16.58 24.31 -35.57
CA GLY A 50 -17.86 23.60 -35.65
C GLY A 50 -18.52 23.35 -34.29
N LEU A 51 -17.85 23.65 -33.17
CA LEU A 51 -18.37 23.39 -31.83
C LEU A 51 -19.42 24.44 -31.41
N HIS A 52 -20.51 23.97 -30.81
CA HIS A 52 -21.46 24.84 -30.12
C HIS A 52 -20.88 25.30 -28.78
N THR A 53 -21.36 26.44 -28.26
CA THR A 53 -20.90 27.00 -26.98
C THR A 53 -20.99 26.00 -25.81
N GLY A 54 -21.98 25.10 -25.81
CA GLY A 54 -22.12 24.04 -24.82
C GLY A 54 -21.00 22.99 -24.86
N ASP A 55 -20.44 22.73 -26.05
CA ASP A 55 -19.38 21.74 -26.20
C ASP A 55 -18.05 22.23 -25.60
N TYR A 56 -17.81 23.54 -25.59
CA TYR A 56 -16.67 24.13 -24.89
C TYR A 56 -16.72 23.87 -23.39
N VAL A 57 -17.91 23.96 -22.78
CA VAL A 57 -18.11 23.64 -21.37
C VAL A 57 -17.82 22.17 -21.11
N THR A 58 -18.32 21.27 -21.97
CA THR A 58 -18.05 19.82 -21.86
C THR A 58 -16.55 19.50 -21.98
N ILE A 59 -15.82 20.16 -22.90
CA ILE A 59 -14.37 19.98 -23.05
C ILE A 59 -13.62 20.45 -21.79
N ILE A 60 -13.98 21.61 -21.24
CA ILE A 60 -13.33 22.14 -20.02
C ILE A 60 -13.59 21.22 -18.82
N VAL A 61 -14.85 20.84 -18.59
CA VAL A 61 -15.22 19.95 -17.48
C VAL A 61 -14.55 18.57 -17.65
N GLY A 62 -14.57 18.01 -18.86
CA GLY A 62 -13.88 16.76 -19.17
C GLY A 62 -12.37 16.84 -18.92
N GLY A 63 -11.74 17.95 -19.29
CA GLY A 63 -10.31 18.21 -19.01
C GLY A 63 -9.99 18.29 -17.51
N LEU A 64 -10.85 18.93 -16.71
CA LEU A 64 -10.70 19.00 -15.25
C LEU A 64 -10.87 17.63 -14.59
N LEU A 65 -11.86 16.84 -15.02
CA LEU A 65 -12.04 15.47 -14.55
C LEU A 65 -10.84 14.59 -14.90
N TYR A 66 -10.30 14.74 -16.12
CA TYR A 66 -9.09 14.02 -16.53
C TYR A 66 -7.87 14.42 -15.68
N LEU A 67 -7.72 15.70 -15.33
CA LEU A 67 -6.65 16.15 -14.43
C LEU A 67 -6.75 15.48 -13.05
N LEU A 68 -7.95 15.37 -12.48
CA LEU A 68 -8.18 14.64 -11.24
C LEU A 68 -7.81 13.15 -11.38
N MET A 69 -8.13 12.53 -12.51
CA MET A 69 -7.71 11.14 -12.80
C MET A 69 -6.19 11.00 -12.87
N LEU A 70 -5.47 11.96 -13.47
CA LEU A 70 -4.01 11.95 -13.50
C LEU A 70 -3.40 12.08 -12.09
N LEU A 71 -3.99 12.89 -11.23
CA LEU A 71 -3.59 12.98 -9.81
C LEU A 71 -3.85 11.65 -9.09
N GLY A 72 -5.01 11.03 -9.34
CA GLY A 72 -5.34 9.70 -8.84
C GLY A 72 -4.36 8.62 -9.31
N MET A 73 -3.98 8.64 -10.59
CA MET A 73 -2.98 7.74 -11.16
C MET A 73 -1.61 7.93 -10.50
N ARG A 74 -1.20 9.18 -10.27
CA ARG A 74 0.05 9.49 -9.55
C ARG A 74 0.02 8.97 -8.11
N TRP A 75 -1.11 9.10 -7.42
CA TRP A 75 -1.30 8.53 -6.09
C TRP A 75 -1.17 7.01 -6.14
N SER A 76 -1.98 6.36 -6.99
CA SER A 76 -1.98 4.90 -7.20
C SER A 76 -0.58 4.35 -7.54
N TRP A 77 0.21 5.08 -8.33
CA TRP A 77 1.58 4.69 -8.67
C TRP A 77 2.51 4.66 -7.45
N LYS A 78 2.27 5.52 -6.46
CA LYS A 78 3.08 5.63 -5.24
C LYS A 78 2.50 4.86 -4.06
N SER A 79 1.26 4.39 -4.15
CA SER A 79 0.60 3.65 -3.10
C SER A 79 1.03 2.18 -3.09
N PRO A 80 1.49 1.64 -1.95
CA PRO A 80 1.78 0.22 -1.81
C PRO A 80 0.47 -0.58 -1.82
N ALA A 81 0.44 -1.67 -2.58
CA ALA A 81 -0.72 -2.55 -2.71
C ALA A 81 -0.40 -4.01 -2.36
N PHE A 82 0.86 -4.40 -2.51
CA PHE A 82 1.31 -5.76 -2.21
C PHE A 82 2.54 -5.72 -1.33
N VAL A 83 2.61 -6.64 -0.38
CA VAL A 83 3.86 -7.00 0.29
C VAL A 83 4.12 -8.45 0.03
N CYS A 84 5.33 -8.77 -0.43
CA CYS A 84 5.76 -10.15 -0.54
C CYS A 84 7.16 -10.38 0.03
N ILE A 85 7.38 -11.59 0.50
CA ILE A 85 8.70 -12.10 0.85
C ILE A 85 9.16 -13.00 -0.29
N GLU A 86 10.26 -12.62 -0.94
CA GLU A 86 10.87 -13.40 -2.02
C GLU A 86 11.64 -14.60 -1.48
N ASN A 87 12.01 -15.55 -2.35
CA ASN A 87 12.75 -16.76 -1.97
C ASN A 87 14.11 -16.45 -1.33
N SER A 88 14.68 -15.28 -1.62
CA SER A 88 15.91 -14.77 -1.01
C SER A 88 15.71 -14.32 0.46
N GLY A 89 14.47 -14.20 0.93
CA GLY A 89 14.11 -13.53 2.18
C GLY A 89 13.97 -12.01 2.05
N GLU A 90 14.12 -11.47 0.84
CA GLU A 90 13.93 -10.04 0.56
C GLU A 90 12.44 -9.68 0.65
N TRP A 91 12.12 -8.61 1.37
CA TRP A 91 10.76 -8.10 1.41
C TRP A 91 10.60 -7.06 0.31
N VAL A 92 9.58 -7.21 -0.51
CA VAL A 92 9.30 -6.31 -1.61
C VAL A 92 7.88 -5.79 -1.48
N CYS A 93 7.76 -4.47 -1.34
CA CYS A 93 6.48 -3.77 -1.41
C CYS A 93 6.27 -3.28 -2.84
N ARG A 94 5.13 -3.60 -3.44
CA ARG A 94 4.79 -3.22 -4.82
C ARG A 94 3.51 -2.41 -4.85
N ASN A 95 3.37 -1.52 -5.83
CA ASN A 95 2.10 -0.88 -6.14
C ASN A 95 1.16 -1.84 -6.90
N SER A 96 -0.06 -1.40 -7.19
CA SER A 96 -1.09 -2.17 -7.90
C SER A 96 -0.68 -2.60 -9.31
N TYR A 97 0.29 -1.92 -9.93
CA TYR A 97 0.84 -2.24 -11.25
C TYR A 97 2.04 -3.21 -11.20
N GLY A 98 2.43 -3.67 -10.01
CA GLY A 98 3.56 -4.59 -9.81
C GLY A 98 4.93 -3.91 -9.77
N TYR A 99 5.00 -2.58 -9.81
CA TYR A 99 6.26 -1.86 -9.67
C TYR A 99 6.73 -1.89 -8.21
N SER A 100 8.03 -2.14 -8.00
CA SER A 100 8.62 -2.20 -6.65
C SER A 100 8.83 -0.81 -6.07
N LEU A 101 8.17 -0.51 -4.94
CA LEU A 101 8.28 0.76 -4.22
C LEU A 101 9.33 0.72 -3.12
N LEU A 102 9.43 -0.41 -2.41
CA LEU A 102 10.40 -0.63 -1.35
C LEU A 102 10.95 -2.05 -1.45
N ARG A 103 12.24 -2.18 -1.22
CA ARG A 103 12.97 -3.44 -1.14
C ARG A 103 13.77 -3.45 0.14
N ILE A 104 13.55 -4.45 0.98
CA ILE A 104 14.23 -4.59 2.27
C ILE A 104 15.05 -5.89 2.22
N PRO A 105 16.38 -5.79 2.02
CA PRO A 105 17.28 -6.94 1.96
C PRO A 105 17.19 -7.80 3.22
N PRO A 106 17.38 -9.12 3.17
CA PRO A 106 17.11 -10.02 4.32
C PRO A 106 17.85 -9.64 5.62
N HIS A 107 19.09 -9.15 5.48
CA HIS A 107 19.95 -8.74 6.59
C HIS A 107 19.58 -7.37 7.20
N MET A 108 18.75 -6.58 6.52
CA MET A 108 18.38 -5.25 7.02
C MET A 108 17.39 -5.39 8.19
N PRO A 109 17.67 -4.77 9.35
CA PRO A 109 16.76 -4.74 10.49
C PRO A 109 15.44 -4.05 10.14
N ARG A 110 14.33 -4.66 10.55
CA ARG A 110 12.98 -4.13 10.39
C ARG A 110 12.10 -4.48 11.57
N ARG A 111 10.97 -3.80 11.69
CA ARG A 111 9.86 -4.20 12.55
C ARG A 111 8.53 -3.84 11.92
N ILE A 112 7.48 -4.54 12.33
CA ILE A 112 6.11 -4.26 11.95
C ILE A 112 5.40 -3.62 13.13
N GLU A 113 4.82 -2.46 12.88
CA GLU A 113 3.78 -1.88 13.71
C GLU A 113 2.43 -2.24 13.10
N SER A 114 1.49 -2.71 13.90
CA SER A 114 0.14 -2.97 13.43
C SER A 114 -0.91 -2.43 14.38
N THR A 115 -1.91 -1.78 13.81
CA THR A 115 -3.14 -1.40 14.50
C THR A 115 -4.26 -2.25 13.94
N CYS A 116 -4.96 -2.97 14.83
CA CYS A 116 -6.06 -3.84 14.44
C CYS A 116 -7.38 -3.20 14.85
N SER A 117 -8.23 -2.88 13.89
CA SER A 117 -9.61 -2.50 14.13
C SER A 117 -10.53 -3.69 13.81
N LYS A 118 -11.60 -3.81 14.59
CA LYS A 118 -12.62 -4.84 14.43
C LYS A 118 -13.78 -4.25 13.63
N SER A 119 -14.15 -4.88 12.52
CA SER A 119 -15.39 -4.56 11.81
C SER A 119 -16.42 -5.65 12.09
N PHE A 120 -17.63 -5.22 12.45
CA PHE A 120 -18.78 -6.10 12.65
C PHE A 120 -19.65 -6.05 11.40
N ALA A 121 -19.94 -7.20 10.79
CA ALA A 121 -21.01 -7.26 9.80
C ALA A 121 -22.38 -7.13 10.50
N ASP A 122 -23.31 -6.39 9.90
CA ASP A 122 -24.66 -6.11 10.42
C ASP A 122 -25.49 -7.38 10.74
N ALA A 123 -25.09 -8.54 10.21
CA ALA A 123 -25.74 -9.83 10.45
C ALA A 123 -25.26 -10.56 11.74
N GLY A 124 -24.37 -9.96 12.54
CA GLY A 124 -24.01 -10.45 13.87
C GLY A 124 -23.13 -11.70 13.92
N VAL A 125 -22.61 -12.19 12.80
CA VAL A 125 -21.86 -13.46 12.74
C VAL A 125 -20.48 -13.36 12.06
N GLU A 126 -20.17 -12.30 11.31
CA GLU A 126 -18.85 -12.16 10.69
C GLU A 126 -18.00 -11.10 11.40
N PHE A 127 -16.85 -11.57 11.89
CA PHE A 127 -15.85 -10.81 12.60
C PHE A 127 -14.61 -10.74 11.71
N GLU A 128 -14.32 -9.57 11.15
CA GLU A 128 -13.13 -9.33 10.35
C GLU A 128 -12.23 -8.31 11.02
N TYR A 129 -10.92 -8.56 10.94
CA TYR A 129 -9.90 -7.60 11.36
C TYR A 129 -9.46 -6.77 10.16
N SER A 130 -9.63 -5.46 10.24
CA SER A 130 -8.89 -4.53 9.41
C SER A 130 -7.59 -4.21 10.12
N VAL A 131 -6.49 -4.66 9.55
CA VAL A 131 -5.16 -4.49 10.15
C VAL A 131 -4.40 -3.49 9.29
N ARG A 132 -4.10 -2.34 9.90
CA ARG A 132 -3.18 -1.36 9.34
C ARG A 132 -1.79 -1.73 9.79
N MET A 133 -0.95 -2.14 8.86
CA MET A 133 0.44 -2.52 9.08
C MET A 133 1.38 -1.45 8.56
N GLN A 134 2.42 -1.16 9.32
CA GLN A 134 3.47 -0.25 8.95
C GLN A 134 4.82 -0.95 9.13
N ILE A 135 5.56 -1.10 8.02
CA ILE A 135 6.92 -1.63 8.06
C ILE A 135 7.85 -0.46 8.38
N GLN A 136 8.52 -0.55 9.52
CA GLN A 136 9.56 0.38 9.91
C GLN A 136 10.93 -0.24 9.61
N THR A 137 11.77 0.54 8.94
CA THR A 137 13.18 0.21 8.66
C THR A 137 14.06 1.32 9.22
N GLU A 138 15.35 1.06 9.37
CA GLU A 138 16.28 2.08 9.89
C GLU A 138 16.62 3.17 8.88
N SER A 139 16.47 2.88 7.59
CA SER A 139 17.03 3.72 6.51
C SER A 139 15.99 4.29 5.56
N ALA A 140 14.77 3.76 5.57
CA ALA A 140 13.70 4.18 4.68
C ALA A 140 12.45 4.63 5.45
N PRO A 141 11.70 5.61 4.91
CA PRO A 141 10.43 6.01 5.49
C PRO A 141 9.49 4.81 5.59
N PRO A 142 8.64 4.77 6.62
CA PRO A 142 7.79 3.63 6.86
C PRO A 142 6.75 3.47 5.74
N VAL A 143 6.45 2.21 5.42
CA VAL A 143 5.45 1.86 4.40
C VAL A 143 4.24 1.27 5.11
N ALA A 144 3.09 1.91 4.92
CA ALA A 144 1.83 1.46 5.50
C ALA A 144 0.94 0.78 4.46
N LEU A 145 0.30 -0.32 4.85
CA LEU A 145 -0.73 -1.02 4.09
C LEU A 145 -1.87 -1.44 5.00
N THR A 146 -3.06 -1.58 4.45
CA THR A 146 -4.20 -2.14 5.16
C THR A 146 -4.57 -3.47 4.53
N PHE A 147 -4.86 -4.47 5.36
CA PHE A 147 -5.36 -5.75 4.86
C PHE A 147 -6.40 -6.33 5.82
N MET A 148 -7.21 -7.22 5.24
CA MET A 148 -8.22 -7.97 5.97
C MET A 148 -7.61 -9.26 6.51
N SER A 149 -7.91 -9.57 7.77
CA SER A 149 -7.46 -10.75 8.48
C SER A 149 -8.63 -11.44 9.16
N GLN A 150 -8.55 -12.77 9.23
CA GLN A 150 -9.56 -13.58 9.90
C GLN A 150 -9.17 -13.77 11.37
N PRO A 151 -10.15 -13.93 12.27
CA PRO A 151 -9.87 -14.31 13.64
C PRO A 151 -9.30 -15.72 13.71
N LEU A 152 -8.28 -15.89 14.53
CA LEU A 152 -7.85 -17.18 15.04
C LEU A 152 -8.79 -17.65 16.16
N GLU A 153 -8.68 -18.93 16.56
CA GLU A 153 -9.47 -19.50 17.66
C GLU A 153 -9.29 -18.78 19.00
N ASN A 154 -8.12 -18.16 19.22
CA ASN A 154 -7.83 -17.34 20.40
C ASN A 154 -8.37 -15.90 20.29
N GLY A 155 -9.05 -15.56 19.19
CA GLY A 155 -9.60 -14.24 18.92
C GLY A 155 -8.60 -13.21 18.41
N GLU A 156 -7.32 -13.53 18.20
CA GLU A 156 -6.32 -12.63 17.59
C GLU A 156 -6.37 -12.70 16.05
N PRO A 157 -5.90 -11.67 15.31
CA PRO A 157 -5.84 -11.72 13.85
C PRO A 157 -4.82 -12.76 13.36
N ASP A 158 -5.20 -13.56 12.37
CA ASP A 158 -4.33 -14.55 11.70
C ASP A 158 -3.21 -13.92 10.86
N PHE A 159 -3.19 -12.58 10.80
CA PHE A 159 -2.22 -11.76 10.09
C PHE A 159 -0.76 -12.18 10.32
N TYR A 160 -0.28 -12.23 11.56
CA TYR A 160 1.13 -12.52 11.82
C TYR A 160 1.52 -13.93 11.37
N GLN A 161 0.61 -14.89 11.53
CA GLN A 161 0.84 -16.26 11.06
C GLN A 161 0.90 -16.31 9.52
N LYS A 162 0.04 -15.57 8.81
CA LYS A 162 0.08 -15.42 7.35
C LYS A 162 1.41 -14.83 6.86
N VAL A 163 2.04 -13.97 7.66
CA VAL A 163 3.36 -13.40 7.35
C VAL A 163 4.52 -14.34 7.69
N GLY A 164 4.24 -15.50 8.28
CA GLY A 164 5.27 -16.48 8.64
C GLY A 164 5.93 -16.23 10.00
N TYR A 165 5.34 -15.38 10.84
CA TYR A 165 5.73 -15.30 12.25
C TYR A 165 5.25 -16.54 13.01
N PRO A 166 5.97 -16.96 14.06
CA PRO A 166 5.54 -18.08 14.88
C PRO A 166 4.27 -17.73 15.67
N ALA A 167 3.44 -18.74 15.99
CA ALA A 167 2.18 -18.54 16.70
C ALA A 167 2.34 -17.92 18.11
N ASN A 168 3.51 -18.10 18.74
CA ASN A 168 3.87 -17.53 20.03
C ASN A 168 4.68 -16.23 19.91
N LEU A 169 4.50 -15.47 18.82
CA LEU A 169 5.14 -14.18 18.62
C LEU A 169 4.83 -13.24 19.79
N VAL A 170 5.88 -12.81 20.49
CA VAL A 170 5.76 -11.78 21.53
C VAL A 170 5.74 -10.41 20.86
N LEU A 171 4.67 -9.66 21.12
CA LEU A 171 4.47 -8.30 20.62
C LEU A 171 4.71 -7.29 21.74
N VAL A 172 5.35 -6.18 21.38
CA VAL A 172 5.62 -5.04 22.26
C VAL A 172 4.50 -4.02 22.09
N PRO A 173 4.01 -3.36 23.15
CA PRO A 173 3.06 -2.26 22.99
C PRO A 173 3.71 -1.10 22.22
N GLY A 174 3.01 -0.61 21.19
CA GLY A 174 3.36 0.63 20.48
C GLY A 174 2.50 1.81 20.93
N ALA A 175 2.50 2.88 20.13
CA ALA A 175 1.66 4.05 20.40
C ALA A 175 0.20 3.81 19.96
N ASN A 176 -0.76 4.42 20.65
CA ASN A 176 -2.19 4.39 20.27
C ASN A 176 -2.76 2.98 20.04
N ASP A 177 -2.60 2.09 21.02
CA ASP A 177 -3.05 0.68 20.98
C ASP A 177 -2.46 -0.17 19.82
N SER A 178 -1.40 0.31 19.17
CA SER A 178 -0.66 -0.50 18.21
C SER A 178 0.16 -1.59 18.90
N LYS A 179 0.40 -2.68 18.17
CA LYS A 179 1.30 -3.76 18.55
C LYS A 179 2.52 -3.75 17.63
N LEU A 180 3.71 -3.85 18.20
CA LEU A 180 4.99 -3.87 17.51
C LEU A 180 5.61 -5.27 17.57
N THR A 181 6.13 -5.75 16.45
CA THR A 181 7.09 -6.85 16.49
C THR A 181 8.43 -6.32 17.01
N PRO A 182 9.21 -7.12 17.75
CA PRO A 182 10.60 -6.77 18.02
C PRO A 182 11.40 -6.60 16.73
N TRP A 183 12.54 -5.91 16.82
CA TRP A 183 13.47 -5.79 15.70
C TRP A 183 13.94 -7.16 15.26
N HIS A 184 13.90 -7.36 13.95
CA HIS A 184 14.20 -8.63 13.34
C HIS A 184 14.84 -8.49 11.96
N GLY A 185 15.54 -9.54 11.56
CA GLY A 185 15.92 -9.81 10.17
C GLY A 185 15.07 -10.93 9.58
N TRP A 186 15.36 -11.25 8.32
CA TRP A 186 14.82 -12.42 7.65
C TRP A 186 15.97 -13.24 7.08
N ASN A 187 15.98 -14.55 7.28
CA ASN A 187 16.94 -15.44 6.64
C ASN A 187 16.19 -16.48 5.78
N THR A 188 16.92 -17.41 5.17
CA THR A 188 16.36 -18.49 4.35
C THR A 188 15.42 -19.43 5.11
N TYR A 189 15.51 -19.44 6.45
CA TYR A 189 14.68 -20.26 7.35
C TYR A 189 13.51 -19.48 7.95
N GLY A 190 13.49 -18.15 7.81
CA GLY A 190 12.41 -17.28 8.24
C GLY A 190 12.87 -16.14 9.15
N TYR A 191 11.98 -15.78 10.07
CA TYR A 191 12.14 -14.69 11.02
C TYR A 191 13.29 -14.92 12.03
N VAL A 192 14.11 -13.90 12.27
CA VAL A 192 15.20 -13.95 13.28
C VAL A 192 15.21 -12.70 14.14
N TYR A 193 15.09 -12.86 15.46
CA TYR A 193 15.19 -11.77 16.44
C TYR A 193 16.59 -11.13 16.47
N LEU A 194 16.64 -9.81 16.58
CA LEU A 194 17.86 -9.04 16.82
C LEU A 194 17.95 -8.66 18.30
N LEU A 195 18.39 -9.60 19.15
CA LEU A 195 18.39 -9.47 20.61
C LEU A 195 19.09 -8.20 21.10
N ASP A 196 20.29 -7.92 20.61
CA ASP A 196 21.08 -6.75 21.04
C ASP A 196 20.35 -5.43 20.81
N LYS A 197 19.64 -5.30 19.68
CA LYS A 197 18.86 -4.10 19.35
C LYS A 197 17.66 -3.93 20.26
N ASN A 198 16.93 -5.01 20.50
CA ASN A 198 15.75 -4.98 21.36
C ASN A 198 16.11 -4.63 22.81
N ILE A 199 17.25 -5.13 23.30
CA ILE A 199 17.77 -4.81 24.64
C ILE A 199 18.21 -3.34 24.71
N ALA A 200 18.93 -2.84 23.71
CA ALA A 200 19.37 -1.44 23.66
C ALA A 200 18.17 -0.46 23.65
N GLU A 201 17.14 -0.73 22.86
CA GLU A 201 15.92 0.10 22.82
C GLU A 201 15.17 0.05 24.17
N ALA A 202 15.04 -1.12 24.79
CA ALA A 202 14.42 -1.26 26.10
C ALA A 202 15.13 -0.39 27.16
N HIS A 203 16.47 -0.41 27.20
CA HIS A 203 17.24 0.42 28.14
C HIS A 203 17.11 1.91 27.87
N SER A 204 17.07 2.35 26.61
CA SER A 204 16.86 3.76 26.26
C SER A 204 15.49 4.28 26.69
N SER A 205 14.46 3.42 26.62
CA SER A 205 13.09 3.77 27.02
C SER A 205 12.89 3.80 28.55
N SER A 206 13.70 3.04 29.29
CA SER A 206 13.71 3.11 30.76
C SER A 206 14.40 4.37 31.26
N SER A 207 15.52 4.78 30.65
CA SER A 207 16.23 6.00 31.08
C SER A 207 15.45 7.28 30.80
N SER A 208 14.59 7.31 29.79
CA SER A 208 13.77 8.49 29.45
C SER A 208 12.50 8.64 30.30
N LYS A 209 12.21 7.67 31.19
CA LYS A 209 11.06 7.74 32.13
C LYS A 209 11.47 8.20 33.53
N ASP A 210 12.77 8.27 33.80
CA ASP A 210 13.35 8.67 35.09
C ASP A 210 13.87 10.13 35.07
N GLU A 211 13.59 10.90 34.00
CA GLU A 211 13.75 12.37 33.90
C GLU A 211 12.39 13.07 33.83
#